data_AF-A0A7S4CJY0-F1
#
_entry.id   AF-A0A7S4CJY0-F1
#
_cell.length_a   1.000
_cell.length_b   1.000
_cell.length_c   1.000
_cell.angle_alpha   90.00
_cell.angle_beta   90.00
_cell.angle_gamma   90.00
#
_symmetry.space_group_name_H-M   'P 1'
#
loop_
_entity.id
_entity.type
_entity.pdbx_description
1 polymer ?
#
loop_
_entity_poly.entity_id
_entity_poly.type
_entity_poly.pdbx_seq_one_letter_code
_entity_poly.pdbx_strand_id
1 'polypeptide(L)'
;FFFAPEGSDMHPLLFLVLALVPPTATVHPASPLSAVRPEAVTIARSSAVALSVSPTIVPVGRPLDATVTWSGVPDPAPGDWLGVYHANDSVAATAPIKYQFANASAGASRGRLMFRLLNLRADYVVHFFRGGVAAPVLVATSNPVAVANPR
;
A
#
# COMPACT_ATOMS: atom_id res chain seq x y z
N PHE A 1 27.35 -66.20 52.50
CA PHE A 1 27.38 -65.71 51.10
C PHE A 1 26.88 -64.26 51.14
N PHE A 2 27.77 -63.25 51.27
CA PHE A 2 28.32 -62.43 50.15
C PHE A 2 27.17 -61.84 49.30
N PHE A 3 26.85 -60.54 49.18
CA PHE A 3 27.53 -59.25 49.37
C PHE A 3 26.49 -58.18 49.80
N ALA A 4 26.91 -57.15 50.53
CA ALA A 4 26.41 -55.76 50.43
C ALA A 4 27.52 -54.95 49.70
N PRO A 5 27.32 -53.77 49.05
CA PRO A 5 27.02 -52.55 49.84
C PRO A 5 26.29 -51.40 49.10
N GLU A 6 26.00 -50.35 49.89
CA GLU A 6 26.00 -48.90 49.59
C GLU A 6 25.21 -48.39 48.38
N GLY A 7 24.33 -47.40 48.48
CA GLY A 7 24.39 -46.07 49.11
C GLY A 7 23.53 -45.20 48.17
N SER A 8 22.96 -44.06 48.46
CA SER A 8 23.12 -43.02 49.46
C SER A 8 21.86 -42.15 49.37
N ASP A 9 21.55 -41.44 50.44
CA ASP A 9 20.63 -40.30 50.47
C ASP A 9 20.73 -39.40 49.22
N MET A 10 19.59 -38.93 48.71
CA MET A 10 19.31 -37.49 48.58
C MET A 10 18.00 -37.23 47.82
N HIS A 11 17.09 -36.50 48.46
CA HIS A 11 15.93 -35.87 47.83
C HIS A 11 16.41 -34.89 46.73
N PRO A 12 15.88 -34.94 45.49
CA PRO A 12 16.14 -33.88 44.53
C PRO A 12 15.29 -32.65 44.92
N LEU A 13 15.99 -31.59 45.34
CA LEU A 13 15.46 -30.24 45.48
C LEU A 13 14.80 -29.81 44.16
N LEU A 14 13.52 -29.42 44.25
CA LEU A 14 12.76 -28.83 43.16
C LEU A 14 13.31 -27.43 42.83
N PHE A 15 14.12 -27.31 41.77
CA PHE A 15 14.49 -26.01 41.22
C PHE A 15 13.39 -25.53 40.28
N LEU A 16 12.50 -24.66 40.77
CA LEU A 16 11.57 -23.93 39.91
C LEU A 16 12.34 -22.86 39.13
N VAL A 17 12.69 -23.17 37.88
CA VAL A 17 13.21 -22.17 36.93
C VAL A 17 12.01 -21.37 36.42
N LEU A 18 11.83 -20.16 36.96
CA LEU A 18 10.86 -19.21 36.40
C LEU A 18 11.46 -18.64 35.10
N ALA A 19 11.14 -19.26 33.97
CA ALA A 19 11.50 -18.71 32.66
C ALA A 19 10.75 -17.38 32.46
N LEU A 20 11.48 -16.27 32.51
CA LEU A 20 10.96 -14.97 32.13
C LEU A 20 10.75 -15.00 30.60
N VAL A 21 9.56 -15.37 30.16
CA VAL A 21 9.16 -15.24 28.75
C VAL A 21 9.11 -13.74 28.47
N PRO A 22 9.96 -13.19 27.59
CA PRO A 22 9.83 -11.79 27.20
C PRO A 22 8.45 -11.61 26.56
N PRO A 23 7.71 -10.52 26.84
CA PRO A 23 6.47 -10.28 26.15
C PRO A 23 6.78 -10.21 24.66
N THR A 24 6.22 -11.14 23.88
CA THR A 24 6.22 -11.05 22.43
C THR A 24 5.61 -9.70 22.09
N ALA A 25 6.43 -8.75 21.64
CA ALA A 25 5.92 -7.48 21.15
C ALA A 25 5.03 -7.82 19.96
N THR A 26 3.72 -7.66 20.12
CA THR A 26 2.77 -7.78 19.03
C THR A 26 3.14 -6.71 18.02
N VAL A 27 3.80 -7.10 16.93
CA VAL A 27 4.01 -6.18 15.80
C VAL A 27 2.62 -5.84 15.31
N HIS A 28 2.22 -4.59 15.51
CA HIS A 28 0.96 -4.10 14.95
C HIS A 28 1.01 -4.33 13.44
N PRO A 29 -0.06 -4.86 12.81
CA PRO A 29 -0.08 -5.03 11.37
C PRO A 29 0.24 -3.69 10.73
N ALA A 30 1.33 -3.65 9.96
CA ALA A 30 1.77 -2.44 9.30
C ALA A 30 0.65 -1.92 8.39
N SER A 31 0.44 -0.59 8.38
CA SER A 31 -0.54 0.01 7.48
C SER A 31 -0.19 -0.34 6.02
N PRO A 32 -1.15 -0.71 5.16
CA PRO A 32 -0.87 -1.03 3.76
C PRO A 32 -0.07 0.06 3.02
N LEU A 33 -0.24 1.33 3.42
CA LEU A 33 0.51 2.45 2.84
C LEU A 33 2.02 2.40 3.12
N SER A 34 2.46 1.78 4.21
CA SER A 34 3.89 1.65 4.53
C SER A 34 4.61 0.65 3.62
N ALA A 35 3.89 -0.12 2.82
CA ALA A 35 4.47 -1.00 1.82
C ALA A 35 4.92 -0.24 0.57
N VAL A 36 4.37 0.96 0.34
CA VAL A 36 4.80 1.84 -0.75
C VAL A 36 6.15 2.45 -0.36
N ARG A 37 7.11 2.36 -1.27
CA ARG A 37 8.45 2.95 -1.14
C ARG A 37 8.61 4.12 -2.10
N PRO A 38 8.23 5.36 -1.71
CA PRO A 38 8.40 6.54 -2.56
C PRO A 38 9.85 6.69 -3.05
N GLU A 39 10.82 6.42 -2.19
CA GLU A 39 12.25 6.55 -2.48
C GLU A 39 12.74 5.62 -3.60
N ALA A 40 11.99 4.55 -3.88
CA ALA A 40 12.31 3.55 -4.91
C ALA A 40 11.55 3.80 -6.24
N VAL A 41 10.76 4.88 -6.33
CA VAL A 41 10.01 5.20 -7.54
C VAL A 41 10.95 5.52 -8.70
N THR A 42 10.73 4.84 -9.82
CA THR A 42 11.35 5.18 -11.11
C THR A 42 10.29 5.73 -12.06
N ILE A 43 10.66 6.65 -12.95
CA ILE A 43 9.75 7.26 -13.92
C ILE A 43 10.05 6.68 -15.30
N ALA A 44 9.09 5.96 -15.87
CA ALA A 44 9.18 5.39 -17.22
C ALA A 44 7.82 5.52 -17.92
N ARG A 45 7.47 6.76 -18.32
CA ARG A 45 6.17 7.05 -18.94
C ARG A 45 6.01 6.29 -20.26
N SER A 46 4.83 5.72 -20.46
CA SER A 46 4.48 5.00 -21.68
C SER A 46 3.35 5.73 -22.41
N SER A 47 3.57 6.09 -23.68
CA SER A 47 2.53 6.69 -24.52
C SER A 47 1.41 5.71 -24.88
N ALA A 48 1.63 4.41 -24.71
CA ALA A 48 0.60 3.39 -24.92
C ALA A 48 -0.46 3.35 -23.80
N VAL A 49 -0.09 3.79 -22.58
CA VAL A 49 -0.98 3.73 -21.42
C VAL A 49 -1.75 5.04 -21.29
N ALA A 50 -3.02 4.99 -21.68
CA ALA A 50 -3.95 6.10 -21.43
C ALA A 50 -4.55 5.97 -20.03
N LEU A 51 -4.62 7.09 -19.28
CA LEU A 51 -5.19 7.16 -17.93
C LEU A 51 -6.01 8.44 -17.80
N SER A 52 -7.24 8.33 -17.30
CA SER A 52 -8.13 9.49 -17.10
C SER A 52 -9.01 9.33 -15.88
N VAL A 53 -9.49 10.47 -15.36
CA VAL A 53 -10.42 10.53 -14.23
C VAL A 53 -11.64 11.35 -14.62
N SER A 54 -12.83 10.85 -14.25
CA SER A 54 -14.09 11.57 -14.38
C SER A 54 -15.05 11.21 -13.23
N PRO A 55 -15.80 12.18 -12.67
CA PRO A 55 -15.73 13.63 -12.90
C PRO A 55 -14.42 14.26 -12.38
N THR A 56 -14.18 15.54 -12.72
CA THR A 56 -12.91 16.25 -12.43
C THR A 56 -13.02 17.37 -11.40
N ILE A 57 -14.14 17.46 -10.67
CA ILE A 57 -14.34 18.49 -9.64
C ILE A 57 -14.88 17.83 -8.38
N VAL A 58 -14.13 17.92 -7.28
CA VAL A 58 -14.62 17.59 -5.94
C VAL A 58 -15.50 18.76 -5.46
N PRO A 59 -16.80 18.55 -5.25
CA PRO A 59 -17.72 19.61 -4.86
C PRO A 59 -17.52 20.03 -3.40
N VAL A 60 -18.05 21.21 -3.05
CA VAL A 60 -18.09 21.67 -1.66
C VAL A 60 -19.08 20.81 -0.86
N GLY A 61 -18.70 20.46 0.37
CA GLY A 61 -19.60 19.85 1.36
C GLY A 61 -19.94 18.37 1.13
N ARG A 62 -19.42 17.71 0.08
CA ARG A 62 -19.62 16.27 -0.14
C ARG A 62 -18.42 15.62 -0.86
N PRO A 63 -18.17 14.32 -0.67
CA PRO A 63 -17.15 13.61 -1.42
C PRO A 63 -17.50 13.48 -2.91
N LEU A 64 -16.47 13.26 -3.73
CA LEU A 64 -16.60 12.85 -5.12
C LEU A 64 -16.26 11.37 -5.27
N ASP A 65 -17.15 10.59 -5.86
CA ASP A 65 -16.85 9.23 -6.30
C ASP A 65 -16.26 9.28 -7.72
N ALA A 66 -14.94 9.41 -7.81
CA ALA A 66 -14.21 9.60 -9.06
C ALA A 66 -13.92 8.26 -9.73
N THR A 67 -14.32 8.12 -10.99
CA THR A 67 -14.00 6.94 -11.81
C THR A 67 -12.70 7.17 -12.54
N VAL A 68 -11.73 6.31 -12.29
CA VAL A 68 -10.46 6.25 -13.00
C VAL A 68 -10.55 5.17 -14.06
N THR A 69 -10.21 5.49 -15.29
CA THR A 69 -10.17 4.54 -16.41
C THR A 69 -8.78 4.50 -17.01
N TRP A 70 -8.31 3.31 -17.37
CA TRP A 70 -7.06 3.13 -18.08
C TRP A 70 -7.20 2.17 -19.25
N SER A 71 -6.28 2.25 -20.21
CA SER A 71 -6.16 1.27 -21.28
C SER A 71 -4.76 1.25 -21.90
N GLY A 72 -4.44 0.17 -22.60
CA GLY A 72 -3.20 0.03 -23.34
C GLY A 72 -2.00 -0.39 -22.48
N VAL A 73 -2.26 -1.03 -21.33
CA VAL A 73 -1.19 -1.59 -20.48
C VAL A 73 -0.67 -2.88 -21.14
N PRO A 74 0.61 -2.90 -21.58
CA PRO A 74 1.23 -4.09 -22.14
C PRO A 74 1.58 -5.06 -21.00
N ASP A 75 1.32 -6.35 -21.20
CA ASP A 75 1.68 -7.43 -20.26
C ASP A 75 1.28 -7.11 -18.80
N PRO A 76 -0.02 -6.91 -18.53
CA PRO A 76 -0.47 -6.42 -17.23
C PRO A 76 -0.09 -7.40 -16.11
N ALA A 77 0.41 -6.87 -15.01
CA ALA A 77 0.89 -7.66 -13.89
C ALA A 77 -0.06 -7.53 -12.68
N PRO A 78 -0.20 -8.56 -11.83
CA PRO A 78 -0.99 -8.46 -10.60
C PRO A 78 -0.52 -7.35 -9.65
N GLY A 79 0.75 -6.95 -9.75
CA GLY A 79 1.33 -5.86 -8.98
C GLY A 79 1.16 -4.47 -9.59
N ASP A 80 0.43 -4.32 -10.69
CA ASP A 80 0.09 -3.00 -11.24
C ASP A 80 -0.94 -2.31 -10.34
N TRP A 81 -0.79 -1.01 -10.11
CA TRP A 81 -1.60 -0.29 -9.13
C TRP A 81 -1.79 1.18 -9.47
N LEU A 82 -2.85 1.76 -8.90
CA LEU A 82 -3.20 3.16 -9.04
C LEU A 82 -3.09 3.85 -7.70
N GLY A 83 -2.35 4.96 -7.65
CA GLY A 83 -2.19 5.79 -6.46
C GLY A 83 -2.81 7.16 -6.65
N VAL A 84 -3.55 7.63 -5.64
CA VAL A 84 -4.13 8.98 -5.57
C VAL A 84 -3.18 9.88 -4.77
N TYR A 85 -2.81 11.02 -5.34
CA TYR A 85 -1.90 12.00 -4.75
C TYR A 85 -2.50 13.39 -4.79
N HIS A 86 -1.94 14.33 -4.03
CA HIS A 86 -2.14 15.73 -4.36
C HIS A 86 -1.39 16.07 -5.65
N ALA A 87 -1.94 16.97 -6.46
CA ALA A 87 -1.42 17.28 -7.79
C ALA A 87 0.04 17.78 -7.79
N ASN A 88 0.49 18.35 -6.68
CA ASN A 88 1.85 18.90 -6.52
C ASN A 88 2.77 17.98 -5.69
N ASP A 89 2.31 16.80 -5.27
CA ASP A 89 3.16 15.86 -4.54
C ASP A 89 4.24 15.27 -5.46
N SER A 90 5.44 15.10 -4.91
CA SER A 90 6.47 14.29 -5.56
C SER A 90 6.23 12.83 -5.22
N VAL A 91 5.92 12.01 -6.23
CA VAL A 91 5.79 10.54 -6.06
C VAL A 91 7.05 9.89 -5.48
N ALA A 92 8.23 10.51 -5.66
CA ALA A 92 9.49 10.01 -5.15
C ALA A 92 9.74 10.35 -3.67
N ALA A 93 8.94 11.23 -3.08
CA ALA A 93 9.09 11.70 -1.70
C ALA A 93 7.85 11.44 -0.82
N THR A 94 6.70 11.26 -1.44
CA THR A 94 5.40 11.19 -0.76
C THR A 94 4.73 9.85 -1.09
N ALA A 95 4.12 9.22 -0.09
CA ALA A 95 3.25 8.06 -0.28
C ALA A 95 1.86 8.51 -0.77
N PRO A 96 1.11 7.69 -1.51
CA PRO A 96 -0.23 8.06 -1.96
C PRO A 96 -1.18 8.26 -0.78
N ILE A 97 -2.18 9.12 -0.96
CA ILE A 97 -3.28 9.31 0.00
C ILE A 97 -4.09 8.00 0.14
N LYS A 98 -4.25 7.29 -0.98
CA LYS A 98 -4.80 5.93 -1.05
C LYS A 98 -4.38 5.28 -2.37
N TYR A 99 -4.37 3.96 -2.40
CA TYR A 99 -4.09 3.21 -3.61
C TYR A 99 -5.00 1.99 -3.75
N GLN A 100 -5.03 1.41 -4.95
CA GLN A 100 -5.67 0.13 -5.22
C GLN A 100 -4.95 -0.59 -6.36
N PHE A 101 -4.87 -1.91 -6.30
CA PHE A 101 -4.32 -2.71 -7.40
C PHE A 101 -5.25 -2.73 -8.60
N ALA A 102 -4.67 -2.69 -9.80
CA ALA A 102 -5.41 -2.66 -11.06
C ALA A 102 -6.24 -3.94 -11.28
N ASN A 103 -5.81 -5.07 -10.70
CA ASN A 103 -6.51 -6.35 -10.74
C ASN A 103 -7.83 -6.39 -9.95
N ALA A 104 -8.14 -5.34 -9.16
CA ALA A 104 -9.47 -5.17 -8.59
C ALA A 104 -10.51 -4.81 -9.66
N SER A 105 -10.08 -4.44 -10.88
CA SER A 105 -10.95 -4.33 -12.04
C SER A 105 -11.01 -5.66 -12.80
N ALA A 106 -12.11 -5.91 -13.50
CA ALA A 106 -12.29 -7.12 -14.30
C ALA A 106 -11.32 -7.23 -15.51
N GLY A 107 -10.60 -6.16 -15.85
CA GLY A 107 -9.64 -6.14 -16.96
C GLY A 107 -8.32 -5.49 -16.57
N ALA A 108 -7.21 -6.22 -16.76
CA ALA A 108 -5.89 -5.78 -16.35
C ALA A 108 -5.23 -4.83 -17.38
N SER A 109 -5.36 -5.12 -18.69
CA SER A 109 -4.88 -4.24 -19.78
C SER A 109 -5.71 -2.98 -20.00
N ARG A 110 -6.99 -3.02 -19.63
CA ARG A 110 -7.95 -1.92 -19.65
C ARG A 110 -8.93 -2.17 -18.51
N GLY A 111 -9.12 -1.15 -17.68
CA GLY A 111 -9.98 -1.29 -16.53
C GLY A 111 -10.50 0.04 -16.03
N ARG A 112 -11.28 -0.07 -14.96
CA ARG A 112 -11.80 1.05 -14.21
C ARG A 112 -11.81 0.75 -12.72
N LEU A 113 -11.54 1.77 -11.91
CA LEU A 113 -11.72 1.76 -10.46
C LEU A 113 -12.39 3.04 -10.02
N MET A 114 -13.07 2.99 -8.88
CA MET A 114 -13.66 4.16 -8.25
C MET A 114 -12.87 4.53 -7.00
N PHE A 115 -12.55 5.81 -6.85
CA PHE A 115 -11.96 6.38 -5.65
C PHE A 115 -12.86 7.45 -5.09
N ARG A 116 -13.19 7.34 -3.80
CA ARG A 116 -13.86 8.40 -3.07
C ARG A 116 -12.85 9.48 -2.65
N LEU A 117 -12.99 10.67 -3.21
CA LEU A 117 -12.15 11.84 -2.98
C LEU A 117 -12.87 12.83 -2.06
N LEU A 118 -12.15 13.37 -1.08
CA LEU A 118 -12.66 14.35 -0.12
C LEU A 118 -12.17 15.75 -0.51
N ASN A 119 -12.79 16.81 0.01
CA ASN A 119 -12.20 18.14 -0.09
C ASN A 119 -11.11 18.27 0.98
N LEU A 120 -9.87 17.92 0.63
CA LEU A 120 -8.68 18.13 1.49
C LEU A 120 -7.90 19.38 1.09
N ARG A 121 -8.56 20.37 0.47
CA ARG A 121 -7.99 21.69 0.10
C ARG A 121 -6.83 21.67 -0.89
N ALA A 122 -6.58 20.55 -1.55
CA ALA A 122 -5.59 20.44 -2.61
C ALA A 122 -6.10 19.52 -3.72
N ASP A 123 -5.84 19.92 -4.96
CA ASP A 123 -6.23 19.17 -6.16
C ASP A 123 -5.61 17.76 -6.16
N TYR A 124 -6.27 16.83 -6.83
CA TYR A 124 -5.81 15.44 -6.92
C TYR A 124 -5.27 15.12 -8.31
N VAL A 125 -4.38 14.14 -8.34
CA VAL A 125 -3.96 13.43 -9.55
C VAL A 125 -3.90 11.94 -9.27
N VAL A 126 -4.14 11.12 -10.30
CA VAL A 126 -3.97 9.66 -10.21
C VAL A 126 -2.81 9.24 -11.08
N HIS A 127 -1.97 8.38 -10.51
CA HIS A 127 -0.81 7.80 -11.16
C HIS A 127 -1.00 6.30 -11.30
N PHE A 128 -0.63 5.76 -12.47
CA PHE A 128 -0.57 4.32 -12.71
C PHE A 128 0.88 3.86 -12.57
N PHE A 129 1.10 2.88 -11.70
CA PHE A 129 2.39 2.28 -11.44
C PHE A 129 2.41 0.81 -11.83
N ARG A 130 3.59 0.35 -12.23
CA ARG A 130 3.92 -1.06 -12.45
C ARG A 130 5.03 -1.50 -11.51
N GLY A 131 5.30 -2.79 -11.43
CA GLY A 131 6.42 -3.33 -10.63
C GLY A 131 6.13 -3.47 -9.13
N GLY A 132 4.86 -3.37 -8.71
CA GLY A 132 4.47 -3.47 -7.31
C GLY A 132 4.75 -2.19 -6.51
N VAL A 133 4.48 -2.25 -5.20
CA VAL A 133 4.59 -1.11 -4.28
C VAL A 133 6.00 -0.90 -3.74
N ALA A 134 6.85 -1.94 -3.78
CA ALA A 134 8.22 -1.89 -3.25
C ALA A 134 9.26 -1.35 -4.26
N ALA A 135 9.02 -1.50 -5.56
CA ALA A 135 9.86 -0.95 -6.64
C ALA A 135 8.97 -0.34 -7.75
N PRO A 136 8.18 0.69 -7.42
CA PRO A 136 7.17 1.22 -8.33
C PRO A 136 7.77 1.95 -9.54
N VAL A 137 7.18 1.69 -10.71
CA VAL A 137 7.52 2.35 -11.98
C VAL A 137 6.33 3.19 -12.43
N LEU A 138 6.45 4.51 -12.43
CA LEU A 138 5.41 5.43 -12.90
C LEU A 138 5.30 5.38 -14.43
N VAL A 139 4.17 4.90 -14.95
CA VAL A 139 3.95 4.75 -16.40
C VAL A 139 2.92 5.71 -16.99
N ALA A 140 1.94 6.18 -16.21
CA ALA A 140 0.93 7.13 -16.67
C ALA A 140 0.44 8.05 -15.56
N THR A 141 -0.07 9.21 -15.94
CA THR A 141 -0.62 10.25 -15.06
C THR A 141 -1.92 10.76 -15.67
N SER A 142 -2.96 10.91 -14.86
CA SER A 142 -4.26 11.34 -15.32
C SER A 142 -4.35 12.86 -15.52
N ASN A 143 -5.47 13.32 -16.09
CA ASN A 143 -5.92 14.68 -15.88
C ASN A 143 -6.11 14.97 -14.37
N PRO A 144 -5.92 16.23 -13.93
CA PRO A 144 -6.16 16.61 -12.55
C PRO A 144 -7.65 16.60 -12.20
N VAL A 145 -7.94 16.45 -10.91
CA VAL A 145 -9.26 16.64 -10.31
C VAL A 145 -9.18 17.84 -9.39
N ALA A 146 -9.84 18.92 -9.77
CA ALA A 146 -9.87 20.16 -9.00
C ALA A 146 -10.72 20.02 -7.74
N VAL A 147 -10.33 20.68 -6.66
CA VAL A 147 -11.13 20.79 -5.45
C VAL A 147 -11.82 22.15 -5.40
N ALA A 148 -13.14 22.17 -5.27
CA ALA A 148 -13.89 23.42 -5.16
C ALA A 148 -13.59 24.11 -3.82
N ASN A 149 -13.37 25.43 -3.85
CA ASN A 149 -13.06 26.27 -2.68
C ASN A 149 -11.95 25.68 -1.78
N PRO A 150 -10.69 25.63 -2.24
CA PRO A 150 -9.60 25.07 -1.45
C PRO A 150 -9.14 25.97 -0.29
N ARG A 151 -9.55 27.25 -0.29
CA ARG A 151 -9.15 28.28 0.70
C ARG A 151 -10.11 28.40 1.86
#